data_AF-W6Z7L9-F1
#
_entry.id   AF-W6Z7L9-F1
#
_cell.length_a   1.000
_cell.length_b   1.000
_cell.length_c   1.000
_cell.angle_alpha   90.00
_cell.angle_beta   90.00
_cell.angle_gamma   90.00
#
_symmetry.space_group_name_H-M   'P 1'
#
loop_
_entity.id
_entity.type
_entity.pdbx_description
1 polymer ?
#
loop_
_entity_poly.entity_id
_entity_poly.type
_entity_poly.pdbx_seq_one_letter_code
_entity_poly.pdbx_strand_id
1 'polypeptide(L)'
;MDPSLPTAVDYDEEPDRIRQDLLSRLHWNVFGPLDEVAVRDGPTLTPLAHHAIKSESIALPPLSKVTIHIDVCQEKYAMDEHDDEDRYQPPSPLVIEKTDGTPISINDFVTLVHPFLNANEEEISKCEDEFHTLPTRLEDGTTFVGVDPDEFTSGDHGHFYRSGNMPANPRFFFDEARFNAADEDEFEIYIVLFVDGNLGVSFDEFWARRAAVTYVHRE
;
A
#
# COMPACT_ATOMS: atom_id res chain seq x y z
N MET A 1 18.89 32.61 -32.44
CA MET A 1 17.68 32.07 -31.77
C MET A 1 18.21 31.05 -30.79
N ASP A 2 18.12 31.38 -29.50
CA ASP A 2 18.59 30.52 -28.42
C ASP A 2 17.45 29.57 -28.07
N PRO A 3 17.63 28.24 -28.11
CA PRO A 3 16.62 27.31 -27.66
C PRO A 3 16.62 27.36 -26.12
N SER A 4 15.65 28.07 -25.54
CA SER A 4 15.38 28.03 -24.11
C SER A 4 15.12 26.56 -23.71
N LEU A 5 16.03 26.00 -22.93
CA LEU A 5 15.86 24.68 -22.30
C LEU A 5 14.57 24.69 -21.46
N PRO A 6 13.87 23.55 -21.34
CA PRO A 6 12.71 23.45 -20.47
C PRO A 6 13.12 23.81 -19.05
N THR A 7 12.42 24.76 -18.44
CA THR A 7 12.51 25.06 -17.02
C THR A 7 12.30 23.76 -16.25
N ALA A 8 13.30 23.35 -15.47
CA ALA A 8 13.13 22.25 -14.52
C ALA A 8 11.92 22.60 -13.67
N VAL A 9 10.90 21.75 -13.72
CA VAL A 9 9.79 21.81 -12.77
C VAL A 9 10.45 21.42 -11.45
N ASP A 10 10.71 22.42 -10.59
CA ASP A 10 11.01 22.17 -9.19
C ASP A 10 9.77 21.49 -8.62
N TYR A 11 9.81 20.16 -8.52
CA TYR A 11 8.87 19.44 -7.70
C TYR A 11 9.21 19.86 -6.27
N ASP A 12 8.39 20.73 -5.69
CA ASP A 12 8.36 20.89 -4.25
C ASP A 12 8.04 19.49 -3.69
N GLU A 13 9.08 18.76 -3.27
CA GLU A 13 8.97 17.59 -2.41
C GLU A 13 8.44 18.12 -1.07
N GLU A 14 7.14 18.42 -1.02
CA GLU A 14 6.47 18.62 0.24
C GLU A 14 6.75 17.37 1.09
N PRO A 15 7.30 17.55 2.30
CA PRO A 15 7.72 16.41 3.10
C PRO A 15 6.50 15.54 3.38
N ASP A 16 6.66 14.24 3.16
CA ASP A 16 5.63 13.25 3.42
C ASP A 16 5.11 13.44 4.85
N ARG A 17 3.83 13.79 4.96
CA ARG A 17 3.20 14.10 6.26
C ARG A 17 3.03 12.84 7.08
N ILE A 18 3.04 11.66 6.47
CA ILE A 18 2.95 10.39 7.16
C ILE A 18 4.34 9.97 7.63
N ARG A 19 4.40 9.46 8.87
CA ARG A 19 5.61 8.93 9.48
C ARG A 19 5.94 7.55 8.91
N GLN A 20 6.23 7.51 7.61
CA GLN A 20 6.58 6.29 6.89
C GLN A 20 7.86 5.67 7.44
N ASP A 21 8.75 6.46 8.07
CA ASP A 21 9.91 5.97 8.84
C ASP A 21 9.51 5.06 10.03
N LEU A 22 8.32 5.27 10.59
CA LEU A 22 7.77 4.42 11.66
C LEU A 22 6.91 3.29 11.10
N LEU A 23 6.02 3.58 10.15
CA LEU A 23 5.12 2.58 9.56
C LEU A 23 5.89 1.52 8.75
N SER A 24 6.98 1.90 8.08
CA SER A 24 7.82 0.97 7.32
C SER A 24 8.44 -0.14 8.18
N ARG A 25 8.57 0.09 9.49
CA ARG A 25 9.10 -0.86 10.48
C ARG A 25 8.06 -1.88 10.95
N LEU A 26 6.78 -1.68 10.65
CA LEU A 26 5.74 -2.62 11.02
C LEU A 26 5.91 -3.91 10.20
N HIS A 27 6.13 -5.01 10.90
CA HIS A 27 6.02 -6.36 10.38
C HIS A 27 4.59 -6.85 10.61
N TRP A 28 3.74 -6.63 9.61
CA TRP A 28 2.30 -6.77 9.74
C TRP A 28 1.73 -7.61 8.61
N ASN A 29 1.36 -8.85 8.93
CA ASN A 29 0.49 -9.68 8.09
C ASN A 29 -0.95 -9.18 8.27
N VAL A 30 -1.52 -8.55 7.25
CA VAL A 30 -2.77 -7.78 7.41
C VAL A 30 -3.99 -8.64 7.72
N PHE A 31 -3.97 -9.91 7.30
CA PHE A 31 -5.01 -10.92 7.60
C PHE A 31 -4.57 -11.92 8.68
N GLY A 32 -3.39 -11.73 9.27
CA GLY A 32 -2.94 -12.51 10.43
C GLY A 32 -3.61 -12.04 11.73
N PRO A 33 -3.33 -12.70 12.86
CA PRO A 33 -3.75 -12.22 14.18
C PRO A 33 -3.15 -10.83 14.52
N LEU A 34 -3.96 -9.94 15.10
CA LEU A 34 -3.53 -8.59 15.50
C LEU A 34 -2.35 -8.59 16.50
N ASP A 35 -2.26 -9.60 17.36
CA ASP A 35 -1.20 -9.73 18.37
C ASP A 35 0.14 -10.20 17.78
N GLU A 36 0.15 -10.67 16.53
CA GLU A 36 1.37 -10.97 15.78
C GLU A 36 1.99 -9.74 15.12
N VAL A 37 1.31 -8.59 15.13
CA VAL A 37 1.89 -7.34 14.61
C VAL A 37 3.10 -6.96 15.45
N ALA A 38 4.25 -6.87 14.78
CA ALA A 38 5.53 -6.60 15.41
C ALA A 38 6.21 -5.39 14.77
N VAL A 39 7.16 -4.82 15.49
CA VAL A 39 8.05 -3.77 15.03
C VAL A 39 9.41 -4.40 14.77
N ARG A 40 9.97 -4.12 13.59
CA ARG A 40 11.32 -4.51 13.23
C ARG A 40 12.32 -3.43 13.62
N ASP A 41 13.35 -3.85 14.37
CA ASP A 41 14.53 -3.05 14.71
C ASP A 41 15.79 -3.83 14.36
N GLY A 42 16.30 -3.59 13.15
CA GLY A 42 17.36 -4.41 12.57
C GLY A 42 16.91 -5.86 12.44
N PRO A 43 17.64 -6.84 13.02
CA PRO A 43 17.27 -8.25 12.94
C PRO A 43 16.18 -8.67 13.94
N THR A 44 15.77 -7.79 14.86
CA THR A 44 14.86 -8.13 15.95
C THR A 44 13.43 -7.76 15.61
N LEU A 45 12.49 -8.66 15.91
CA LEU A 45 11.06 -8.39 15.89
C LEU A 45 10.54 -8.28 17.33
N THR A 46 9.94 -7.14 17.67
CA THR A 46 9.34 -6.90 18.98
C THR A 46 7.84 -6.70 18.81
N PRO A 47 6.95 -7.42 19.53
CA PRO A 47 5.51 -7.21 19.43
C PRO A 47 5.12 -5.74 19.63
N LEU A 48 4.24 -5.21 18.78
CA LEU A 48 3.84 -3.79 18.81
C LEU A 48 3.29 -3.39 20.19
N ALA A 49 2.54 -4.30 20.84
CA ALA A 49 2.00 -4.09 22.18
C ALA A 49 3.06 -3.71 23.23
N HIS A 50 4.32 -4.10 23.02
CA HIS A 50 5.44 -3.86 23.92
C HIS A 50 6.45 -2.85 23.37
N HIS A 51 6.23 -2.32 22.17
CA HIS A 51 7.17 -1.41 21.53
C HIS A 51 6.84 0.07 21.81
N ALA A 52 7.86 0.93 21.92
CA ALA A 52 7.69 2.35 22.21
C ALA A 52 6.95 3.12 21.11
N ILE A 53 7.17 2.75 19.82
CA ILE A 53 6.55 3.47 18.69
C ILE A 53 5.01 3.41 18.72
N LYS A 54 4.41 2.47 19.44
CA LYS A 54 2.94 2.32 19.47
C LYS A 54 2.22 3.60 19.89
N SER A 55 2.88 4.45 20.69
CA SER A 55 2.34 5.72 21.19
C SER A 55 2.74 6.93 20.36
N GLU A 56 3.58 6.75 19.34
CA GLU A 56 3.97 7.81 18.42
C GLU A 56 2.82 8.17 17.47
N SER A 57 2.78 9.42 17.02
CA SER A 57 1.83 9.88 16.01
C SER A 57 2.11 9.25 14.65
N ILE A 58 1.06 8.92 13.89
CA ILE A 58 1.21 8.43 12.50
C ILE A 58 1.65 9.51 11.52
N ALA A 59 1.58 10.79 11.92
CA ALA A 59 1.84 11.92 11.04
C ALA A 59 2.63 13.05 11.73
N LEU A 60 3.31 13.86 10.93
CA LEU A 60 3.99 15.10 11.31
C LEU A 60 3.65 16.21 10.28
N PRO A 61 2.90 17.27 10.66
CA PRO A 61 2.32 17.51 11.98
C PRO A 61 1.26 16.46 12.38
N PRO A 62 1.01 16.25 13.68
CA PRO A 62 0.07 15.24 14.15
C PRO A 62 -1.37 15.47 13.64
N LEU A 63 -2.06 14.38 13.33
CA LEU A 63 -3.44 14.39 12.85
C LEU A 63 -4.37 13.77 13.89
N SER A 64 -5.53 14.39 14.11
CA SER A 64 -6.60 13.83 14.95
C SER A 64 -7.71 13.17 14.13
N LYS A 65 -7.72 13.35 12.80
CA LYS A 65 -8.68 12.77 11.87
C LYS A 65 -8.02 12.36 10.58
N VAL A 66 -8.32 11.15 10.10
CA VAL A 66 -7.91 10.65 8.78
C VAL A 66 -9.00 9.74 8.20
N THR A 67 -9.06 9.69 6.88
CA THR A 67 -9.90 8.77 6.11
C THR A 67 -9.00 7.74 5.45
N ILE A 68 -9.31 6.45 5.62
CA ILE A 68 -8.48 5.33 5.17
C ILE A 68 -9.17 4.63 4.00
N HIS A 69 -8.44 4.51 2.91
CA HIS A 69 -8.81 3.79 1.70
C HIS A 69 -7.90 2.58 1.49
N ILE A 70 -8.40 1.59 0.74
CA ILE A 70 -7.61 0.44 0.29
C ILE A 70 -7.12 0.76 -1.13
N ASP A 71 -5.81 0.91 -1.31
CA ASP A 71 -5.21 1.46 -2.55
C ASP A 71 -5.63 0.66 -3.79
N VAL A 72 -5.44 -0.66 -3.77
CA VAL A 72 -5.78 -1.56 -4.90
C VAL A 72 -7.27 -1.52 -5.29
N CYS A 73 -8.16 -1.28 -4.33
CA CYS A 73 -9.59 -1.10 -4.62
C CYS A 73 -9.86 0.27 -5.27
N GLN A 74 -9.16 1.32 -4.85
CA GLN A 74 -9.28 2.65 -5.46
C GLN A 74 -8.69 2.67 -6.86
N GLU A 75 -7.58 1.97 -7.09
CA GLU A 75 -6.98 1.80 -8.42
C GLU A 75 -7.96 1.09 -9.37
N LYS A 76 -8.57 -0.01 -8.93
CA LYS A 76 -9.63 -0.68 -9.69
C LYS A 76 -10.77 0.28 -10.05
N TYR A 77 -11.26 1.05 -9.08
CA TYR A 77 -12.32 2.03 -9.32
C TYR A 77 -11.93 3.08 -10.36
N ALA A 78 -10.70 3.59 -10.28
CA ALA A 78 -10.18 4.59 -11.20
C ALA A 78 -10.01 4.05 -12.63
N MET A 79 -9.64 2.78 -12.77
CA MET A 79 -9.47 2.09 -14.06
C MET A 79 -10.78 1.54 -14.62
N ASP A 80 -11.86 1.51 -13.83
CA ASP A 80 -13.14 0.96 -14.30
C ASP A 80 -13.84 1.93 -15.26
N GLU A 81 -13.90 1.53 -16.54
CA GLU A 81 -14.51 2.26 -17.64
C GLU A 81 -16.01 1.96 -17.83
N HIS A 82 -16.63 1.11 -16.98
CA HIS A 82 -18.07 0.89 -17.04
C HIS A 82 -18.86 2.18 -16.72
N ASP A 83 -20.09 2.25 -17.24
CA ASP A 83 -21.01 3.34 -16.91
C ASP A 83 -21.31 3.38 -15.40
N ASP A 84 -21.64 4.57 -14.87
CA ASP A 84 -21.78 4.81 -13.42
C ASP A 84 -22.67 3.80 -12.65
N GLU A 85 -23.69 3.22 -13.30
CA GLU A 85 -24.59 2.23 -12.69
C GLU A 85 -23.94 0.86 -12.48
N ASP A 86 -23.00 0.49 -13.34
CA ASP A 86 -22.30 -0.80 -13.33
C ASP A 86 -20.84 -0.67 -12.86
N ARG A 87 -20.36 0.56 -12.68
CA ARG A 87 -19.02 0.86 -12.19
C ARG A 87 -18.80 0.25 -10.82
N TYR A 88 -17.70 -0.49 -10.70
CA TYR A 88 -17.18 -1.02 -9.46
C TYR A 88 -17.24 0.03 -8.36
N GLN A 89 -17.59 -0.37 -7.14
CA GLN A 89 -17.60 0.52 -5.98
C GLN A 89 -16.64 -0.05 -4.94
N PRO A 90 -15.59 0.69 -4.56
CA PRO A 90 -14.69 0.23 -3.52
C PRO A 90 -15.43 0.16 -2.18
N PRO A 91 -14.93 -0.61 -1.20
CA PRO A 91 -15.45 -0.57 0.16
C PRO A 91 -15.52 0.86 0.72
N SER A 92 -16.55 1.13 1.53
CA SER A 92 -16.64 2.43 2.20
C SER A 92 -15.39 2.69 3.03
N PRO A 93 -14.79 3.89 2.95
CA PRO A 93 -13.54 4.17 3.64
C PRO A 93 -13.73 4.16 5.16
N LEU A 94 -12.66 3.83 5.87
CA LEU A 94 -12.63 3.88 7.33
C LEU A 94 -12.25 5.29 7.78
N VAL A 95 -13.12 5.94 8.56
CA VAL A 95 -12.80 7.22 9.20
C VAL A 95 -12.30 6.98 10.62
N ILE A 96 -11.08 7.44 10.90
CA ILE A 96 -10.49 7.45 12.24
C ILE A 96 -10.52 8.89 12.74
N GLU A 97 -11.27 9.16 13.82
CA GLU A 97 -11.39 10.50 14.40
C GLU A 97 -11.26 10.44 15.93
N LYS A 98 -10.30 11.21 16.47
CA LYS A 98 -10.08 11.41 17.90
C LYS A 98 -10.85 12.64 18.34
N THR A 99 -12.02 12.42 18.95
CA THR A 99 -12.94 13.50 19.36
C THR A 99 -12.36 14.46 20.41
N ASP A 100 -11.33 14.04 21.13
CA ASP A 100 -10.60 14.85 22.11
C ASP A 100 -9.48 15.70 21.48
N GLY A 101 -9.32 15.63 20.16
CA GLY A 101 -8.27 16.34 19.41
C GLY A 101 -6.87 15.76 19.62
N THR A 102 -6.74 14.61 20.29
CA THR A 102 -5.43 13.97 20.45
C THR A 102 -4.93 13.38 19.14
N PRO A 103 -3.59 13.31 18.93
CA PRO A 103 -3.04 12.64 17.77
C PRO A 103 -3.46 11.18 17.65
N ILE A 104 -3.67 10.73 16.41
CA ILE A 104 -3.82 9.32 16.08
C ILE A 104 -2.46 8.65 16.25
N SER A 105 -2.39 7.72 17.20
CA SER A 105 -1.18 6.95 17.45
C SER A 105 -1.03 5.77 16.48
N ILE A 106 0.18 5.24 16.32
CA ILE A 106 0.42 4.00 15.55
C ILE A 106 -0.46 2.85 16.09
N ASN A 107 -0.64 2.77 17.41
CA ASN A 107 -1.52 1.76 18.00
C ASN A 107 -2.98 1.97 17.60
N ASP A 108 -3.49 3.20 17.63
CA ASP A 108 -4.86 3.50 17.19
C ASP A 108 -5.05 3.10 15.73
N PHE A 109 -4.09 3.49 14.88
CA PHE A 109 -4.09 3.17 13.45
C PHE A 109 -4.13 1.66 13.21
N VAL A 110 -3.18 0.89 13.75
CA VAL A 110 -3.14 -0.57 13.55
C VAL A 110 -4.40 -1.23 14.11
N THR A 111 -4.87 -0.83 15.29
CA THR A 111 -6.05 -1.44 15.94
C THR A 111 -7.35 -1.21 15.16
N LEU A 112 -7.47 -0.09 14.45
CA LEU A 112 -8.67 0.26 13.68
C LEU A 112 -8.59 -0.20 12.22
N VAL A 113 -7.42 -0.06 11.59
CA VAL A 113 -7.21 -0.45 10.19
C VAL A 113 -7.17 -1.98 10.05
N HIS A 114 -6.60 -2.71 11.01
CA HIS A 114 -6.54 -4.17 10.93
C HIS A 114 -7.90 -4.87 10.79
N PRO A 115 -8.90 -4.64 11.67
CA PRO A 115 -10.22 -5.25 11.49
C PRO A 115 -10.93 -4.73 10.23
N PHE A 116 -10.67 -3.48 9.81
CA PHE A 116 -11.21 -2.95 8.56
C PHE A 116 -10.66 -3.69 7.33
N LEU A 117 -9.36 -3.96 7.27
CA LEU A 117 -8.78 -4.76 6.19
C LEU A 117 -9.33 -6.19 6.21
N ASN A 118 -9.36 -6.85 7.37
CA ASN A 118 -9.91 -8.21 7.50
C ASN A 118 -11.39 -8.30 7.07
N ALA A 119 -12.20 -7.28 7.40
CA ALA A 119 -13.60 -7.25 6.97
C ALA A 119 -13.77 -7.16 5.45
N ASN A 120 -12.73 -6.74 4.72
CA ASN A 120 -12.72 -6.58 3.27
C ASN A 120 -11.73 -7.55 2.58
N GLU A 121 -11.30 -8.63 3.26
CA GLU A 121 -10.31 -9.58 2.75
C GLU A 121 -10.69 -10.17 1.38
N GLU A 122 -11.95 -10.54 1.18
CA GLU A 122 -12.44 -11.12 -0.08
C GLU A 122 -12.33 -10.12 -1.24
N GLU A 123 -12.71 -8.86 -1.01
CA GLU A 123 -12.65 -7.83 -2.05
C GLU A 123 -11.20 -7.42 -2.35
N ILE A 124 -10.37 -7.27 -1.31
CA ILE A 124 -8.93 -7.03 -1.47
C ILE A 124 -8.32 -8.14 -2.31
N SER A 125 -8.58 -9.40 -1.96
CA SER A 125 -8.04 -10.56 -2.67
C SER A 125 -8.47 -10.60 -4.13
N LYS A 126 -9.73 -10.21 -4.42
CA LYS A 126 -10.24 -10.14 -5.79
C LYS A 126 -9.53 -9.04 -6.60
N CYS A 127 -9.39 -7.84 -6.04
CA CYS A 127 -8.70 -6.74 -6.71
C CYS A 127 -7.23 -7.07 -6.92
N GLU A 128 -6.55 -7.59 -5.90
CA GLU A 128 -5.14 -7.99 -5.98
C GLU A 128 -4.92 -9.10 -7.02
N ASP A 129 -5.81 -10.09 -7.13
CA ASP A 129 -5.71 -11.12 -8.17
C ASP A 129 -5.87 -10.55 -9.58
N GLU A 130 -6.59 -9.45 -9.77
CA GLU A 130 -6.71 -8.78 -11.08
C GLU A 130 -5.41 -8.06 -11.46
N PHE A 131 -4.68 -7.52 -10.48
CA PHE A 131 -3.39 -6.83 -10.70
C PHE A 131 -2.16 -7.74 -10.52
N HIS A 132 -2.35 -8.98 -10.04
CA HIS A 132 -1.25 -9.89 -9.74
C HIS A 132 -0.50 -10.30 -11.01
N THR A 133 0.76 -9.91 -11.10
CA THR A 133 1.58 -10.12 -12.29
C THR A 133 2.73 -11.08 -11.98
N LEU A 134 2.86 -12.14 -12.77
CA LEU A 134 4.00 -13.05 -12.69
C LEU A 134 5.09 -12.60 -13.68
N PRO A 135 6.38 -12.81 -13.36
CA PRO A 135 7.44 -12.55 -14.32
C PRO A 135 7.32 -13.46 -15.54
N THR A 136 7.32 -12.87 -16.73
CA THR A 136 7.30 -13.60 -18.00
C THR A 136 8.72 -13.90 -18.44
N ARG A 137 8.99 -15.16 -18.81
CA ARG A 137 10.28 -15.53 -19.39
C ARG A 137 10.25 -15.35 -20.89
N LEU A 138 11.06 -14.44 -21.41
CA LEU A 138 11.18 -14.16 -22.84
C LEU A 138 11.97 -15.26 -23.55
N GLU A 139 11.83 -15.33 -24.88
CA GLU A 139 12.49 -16.35 -25.74
C GLU A 139 14.03 -16.32 -25.64
N ASP A 140 14.60 -15.14 -25.37
CA ASP A 140 16.05 -14.95 -25.17
C ASP A 140 16.54 -15.46 -23.79
N GLY A 141 15.62 -15.96 -22.96
CA GLY A 141 15.88 -16.48 -21.63
C GLY A 141 15.90 -15.42 -20.53
N THR A 142 15.72 -14.14 -20.86
CA THR A 142 15.57 -13.07 -19.87
C THR A 142 14.20 -13.12 -19.19
N THR A 143 14.11 -12.54 -18.00
CA THR A 143 12.86 -12.44 -17.25
C THR A 143 12.38 -10.99 -17.32
N PHE A 144 11.20 -10.80 -17.88
CA PHE A 144 10.50 -9.53 -17.91
C PHE A 144 9.53 -9.47 -16.72
N VAL A 145 9.62 -8.40 -15.94
CA VAL A 145 8.73 -8.14 -14.82
C VAL A 145 7.75 -7.08 -15.28
N GLY A 146 6.55 -7.52 -15.69
CA GLY A 146 5.48 -6.68 -16.22
C GLY A 146 4.46 -7.52 -17.00
N VAL A 147 3.36 -6.90 -17.40
CA VAL A 147 2.36 -7.53 -18.27
C VAL A 147 2.99 -7.76 -19.64
N ASP A 148 2.85 -8.97 -20.18
CA ASP A 148 3.37 -9.30 -21.51
C ASP A 148 2.76 -8.31 -22.54
N PRO A 149 3.59 -7.51 -23.26
CA PRO A 149 3.06 -6.58 -24.24
C PRO A 149 2.25 -7.27 -25.35
N ASP A 150 2.46 -8.56 -25.60
CA ASP A 150 1.68 -9.32 -26.57
C ASP A 150 0.26 -9.67 -26.05
N GLU A 151 0.04 -9.76 -24.73
CA GLU A 151 -1.30 -9.91 -24.12
C GLU A 151 -2.17 -8.65 -24.31
N PHE A 152 -1.56 -7.47 -24.49
CA PHE A 152 -2.28 -6.22 -24.73
C PHE A 152 -2.84 -6.07 -26.15
N THR A 153 -2.51 -6.98 -27.08
CA THR A 153 -2.89 -6.83 -28.50
C THR A 153 -4.26 -7.41 -28.86
N SER A 154 -4.93 -8.12 -27.96
CA SER A 154 -6.33 -8.55 -28.14
C SER A 154 -7.28 -7.46 -27.65
N GLY A 155 -7.86 -6.70 -28.59
CA GLY A 155 -8.63 -5.48 -28.34
C GLY A 155 -10.00 -5.66 -27.68
N ASP A 156 -10.04 -6.19 -26.47
CA ASP A 156 -11.22 -6.20 -25.60
C ASP A 156 -10.84 -5.58 -24.24
N HIS A 157 -10.71 -4.25 -24.25
CA HIS A 157 -10.11 -3.44 -23.18
C HIS A 157 -11.00 -3.25 -21.92
N GLY A 158 -12.09 -4.01 -21.77
CA GLY A 158 -13.11 -3.76 -20.75
C GLY A 158 -13.21 -4.79 -19.63
N HIS A 159 -12.30 -5.76 -19.52
CA HIS A 159 -12.53 -6.89 -18.63
C HIS A 159 -11.38 -7.11 -17.67
N PHE A 160 -11.59 -6.67 -16.42
CA PHE A 160 -10.88 -7.15 -15.25
C PHE A 160 -11.15 -8.65 -15.07
N TYR A 161 -10.46 -9.48 -15.84
CA TYR A 161 -10.43 -10.90 -15.59
C TYR A 161 -9.50 -11.14 -14.41
N ARG A 162 -9.95 -11.97 -13.45
CA ARG A 162 -9.05 -12.59 -12.48
C ARG A 162 -7.86 -13.13 -13.25
N SER A 163 -6.66 -12.63 -12.96
CA SER A 163 -5.46 -13.19 -13.57
C SER A 163 -5.34 -14.67 -13.20
N GLY A 164 -5.91 -15.06 -12.05
CA GLY A 164 -5.81 -16.42 -11.50
C GLY A 164 -4.39 -16.79 -11.12
N ASN A 165 -3.48 -15.80 -11.15
CA ASN A 165 -2.06 -15.97 -10.91
C ASN A 165 -1.72 -15.91 -9.43
N MET A 166 -2.62 -15.36 -8.60
CA MET A 166 -2.40 -15.30 -7.17
C MET A 166 -2.44 -16.73 -6.57
N PRO A 167 -1.47 -17.10 -5.72
CA PRO A 167 -1.44 -18.44 -5.13
C PRO A 167 -2.67 -18.69 -4.25
N ALA A 168 -3.07 -19.95 -4.08
CA ALA A 168 -4.28 -20.34 -3.35
C ALA A 168 -4.34 -19.86 -1.88
N ASN A 169 -3.19 -19.56 -1.26
CA ASN A 169 -3.10 -18.98 0.07
C ASN A 169 -2.05 -17.85 0.05
N PRO A 170 -2.39 -16.69 -0.54
CA PRO A 170 -1.47 -15.57 -0.63
C PRO A 170 -1.24 -14.99 0.76
N ARG A 171 -0.05 -14.45 0.98
CA ARG A 171 0.26 -13.72 2.21
C ARG A 171 0.28 -12.24 1.88
N PHE A 172 -0.47 -11.46 2.65
CA PHE A 172 -0.60 -10.02 2.47
C PHE A 172 0.11 -9.31 3.61
N PHE A 173 0.95 -8.36 3.26
CA PHE A 173 1.69 -7.56 4.23
C PHE A 173 1.40 -6.08 4.01
N PHE A 174 1.36 -5.31 5.08
CA PHE A 174 1.34 -3.87 4.99
C PHE A 174 2.64 -3.39 4.32
N ASP A 175 2.52 -2.68 3.20
CA ASP A 175 3.65 -2.04 2.56
C ASP A 175 3.78 -0.59 3.05
N GLU A 176 2.89 0.27 2.59
CA GLU A 176 2.97 1.69 2.89
C GLU A 176 1.59 2.34 3.05
N ALA A 177 1.62 3.55 3.60
CA ALA A 177 0.46 4.40 3.72
C ALA A 177 0.74 5.68 2.92
N ARG A 178 0.10 5.81 1.75
CA ARG A 178 0.27 6.99 0.90
C ARG A 178 -0.68 8.09 1.31
N PHE A 179 -0.16 9.30 1.43
CA PHE A 179 -0.97 10.48 1.69
C PHE A 179 -1.38 11.14 0.37
N ASN A 180 -2.66 11.41 0.18
CA ASN A 180 -3.12 12.23 -0.94
C ASN A 180 -3.14 13.71 -0.51
N ALA A 181 -2.21 14.49 -1.06
CA ALA A 181 -2.07 15.91 -0.74
C ALA A 181 -3.05 16.82 -1.51
N ALA A 182 -3.89 16.26 -2.40
CA ALA A 182 -4.73 17.06 -3.29
C ALA A 182 -5.85 17.84 -2.55
N ASP A 183 -6.32 17.35 -1.40
CA ASP A 183 -7.33 18.01 -0.58
C ASP A 183 -6.77 18.36 0.80
N GLU A 184 -6.45 19.64 1.02
CA GLU A 184 -5.87 20.13 2.29
C GLU A 184 -6.82 19.96 3.50
N ASP A 185 -8.12 19.82 3.24
CA ASP A 185 -9.17 19.77 4.27
C ASP A 185 -9.54 18.33 4.70
N GLU A 186 -9.25 17.31 3.88
CA GLU A 186 -9.54 15.91 4.16
C GLU A 186 -8.28 15.04 4.05
N PHE A 187 -7.80 14.54 5.19
CA PHE A 187 -6.58 13.72 5.25
C PHE A 187 -6.87 12.29 4.80
N GLU A 188 -6.73 12.01 3.51
CA GLU A 188 -6.89 10.69 2.94
C GLU A 188 -5.57 9.90 2.94
N ILE A 189 -5.65 8.65 3.41
CA ILE A 189 -4.54 7.70 3.44
C ILE A 189 -4.95 6.45 2.65
N TYR A 190 -4.10 6.05 1.72
CA TYR A 190 -4.27 4.87 0.90
C TYR A 190 -3.33 3.77 1.41
N ILE A 191 -3.92 2.66 1.85
CA ILE A 191 -3.17 1.50 2.35
C ILE A 191 -2.73 0.66 1.18
N VAL A 192 -1.42 0.61 0.98
CA VAL A 192 -0.76 -0.21 -0.03
C VAL A 192 -0.35 -1.53 0.61
N LEU A 193 -0.65 -2.63 -0.07
CA LEU A 193 -0.36 -3.97 0.37
C LEU A 193 0.70 -4.62 -0.52
N PHE A 194 1.53 -5.45 0.10
CA PHE A 194 2.42 -6.36 -0.61
C PHE A 194 1.80 -7.76 -0.59
N VAL A 195 1.70 -8.38 -1.77
CA VAL A 195 1.26 -9.76 -1.93
C VAL A 195 2.47 -10.64 -2.27
N ASP A 196 2.72 -11.66 -1.45
CA ASP A 196 3.84 -12.59 -1.65
C ASP A 196 3.80 -13.24 -3.04
N GLY A 197 4.91 -13.13 -3.77
CA GLY A 197 5.06 -13.65 -5.13
C GLY A 197 4.66 -12.65 -6.23
N ASN A 198 4.01 -11.53 -5.89
CA ASN A 198 3.67 -10.51 -6.90
C ASN A 198 4.96 -9.95 -7.51
N LEU A 199 4.99 -9.82 -8.84
CA LEU A 199 6.18 -9.43 -9.62
C LEU A 199 7.39 -10.35 -9.38
N GLY A 200 7.16 -11.58 -8.92
CA GLY A 200 8.21 -12.53 -8.56
C GLY A 200 8.97 -12.18 -7.29
N VAL A 201 8.51 -11.18 -6.52
CA VAL A 201 9.16 -10.78 -5.27
C VAL A 201 8.69 -11.69 -4.16
N SER A 202 9.64 -12.39 -3.55
CA SER A 202 9.37 -13.23 -2.37
C SER A 202 9.24 -12.40 -1.09
N PHE A 203 8.55 -12.96 -0.11
CA PHE A 203 8.51 -12.46 1.27
C PHE A 203 9.89 -12.07 1.82
N ASP A 204 10.90 -12.91 1.64
CA ASP A 204 12.24 -12.64 2.18
C ASP A 204 12.90 -11.44 1.47
N GLU A 205 12.72 -11.31 0.15
CA GLU A 205 13.23 -10.18 -0.62
C GLU A 205 12.52 -8.87 -0.27
N PHE A 206 11.19 -8.89 -0.12
CA PHE A 206 10.41 -7.74 0.34
C PHE A 206 10.96 -7.19 1.66
N TRP A 207 11.16 -8.10 2.63
CA TRP A 207 11.68 -7.72 3.93
C TRP A 207 13.15 -7.31 3.93
N ALA A 208 13.98 -7.90 3.07
CA ALA A 208 15.36 -7.49 2.89
C ALA A 208 15.46 -6.06 2.31
N ARG A 209 14.61 -5.72 1.33
CA ARG A 209 14.53 -4.37 0.75
C ARG A 209 14.15 -3.34 1.81
N ARG A 210 13.11 -3.60 2.60
CA ARG A 210 12.68 -2.68 3.68
C ARG A 210 13.74 -2.49 4.75
N ALA A 211 14.45 -3.55 5.12
CA ALA A 211 15.56 -3.44 6.06
C ALA A 211 16.65 -2.50 5.52
N ALA A 212 16.99 -2.58 4.23
CA ALA A 212 17.99 -1.72 3.61
C ALA A 212 17.61 -0.23 3.63
N VAL A 213 16.34 0.11 3.40
CA VAL A 213 15.84 1.50 3.45
C VAL A 213 15.97 2.09 4.86
N THR A 214 15.68 1.31 5.90
CA THR A 214 15.80 1.78 7.29
C THR A 214 17.24 2.13 7.69
N TYR A 215 18.25 1.55 7.06
CA TYR A 215 19.66 1.85 7.36
C TYR A 215 20.12 3.20 6.80
N VAL A 216 19.59 3.64 5.65
CA VAL A 216 20.01 4.88 4.99
C VAL A 216 19.57 6.13 5.76
N HIS A 217 18.46 6.06 6.49
CA HIS A 217 17.93 7.19 7.28
C HIS A 217 18.48 7.28 8.72
N ARG A 218 19.46 6.45 9.11
CA ARG A 218 20.07 6.47 10.45
C ARG A 218 21.51 7.00 10.50
N GLU A 219 22.07 7.46 9.38
CA GLU A 219 23.39 8.14 9.31
C GLU A 219 23.25 9.67 9.27
#